data_AF-A0A2H1KYZ4-F1
#
_entry.id   AF-A0A2H1KYZ4-F1
#
_cell.length_a   1.000
_cell.length_b   1.000
_cell.length_c   1.000
_cell.angle_alpha   90.00
_cell.angle_beta   90.00
_cell.angle_gamma   90.00
#
_symmetry.space_group_name_H-M   'P 1'
#
loop_
_entity.id
_entity.type
_entity.pdbx_description
1 polymer ?
#
loop_
_entity_poly.entity_id
_entity_poly.type
_entity_poly.pdbx_seq_one_letter_code
_entity_poly.pdbx_strand_id
1 'polypeptide(L)'
;MPSMQQKLADQIRANEESFQTIFTALDAGESHEGQDPMDSLHEEPLEVALQRQVTIVLTTGGPHVEIVAALDAEGNTTRASWHSYWGGETVEKVIGSDEAAYRAIEYFVEGVLVA
;
A
#
# COMPACT_ATOMS: atom_id res chain seq x y z
N MET A 1 22.79 -15.57 -14.19
CA MET A 1 22.44 -14.31 -13.49
C MET A 1 21.01 -14.46 -12.97
N PRO A 2 20.72 -14.14 -11.71
CA PRO A 2 19.37 -14.23 -11.18
C PRO A 2 18.44 -13.27 -11.93
N SER A 3 17.17 -13.69 -12.08
CA SER A 3 16.14 -12.85 -12.69
C SER A 3 15.83 -11.64 -11.82
N MET A 4 15.21 -10.60 -12.40
CA MET A 4 14.77 -9.43 -11.63
C MET A 4 13.79 -9.84 -10.53
N GLN A 5 12.88 -10.77 -10.82
CA GLN A 5 11.93 -11.30 -9.84
C GLN A 5 12.63 -12.01 -8.67
N GLN A 6 13.70 -12.78 -8.94
CA GLN A 6 14.49 -13.42 -7.89
C GLN A 6 15.19 -12.40 -7.01
N LYS A 7 15.81 -11.37 -7.60
CA LYS A 7 16.46 -10.29 -6.83
C LYS A 7 15.49 -9.56 -5.91
N LEU A 8 14.27 -9.27 -6.39
CA LEU A 8 13.24 -8.62 -5.59
C LEU A 8 12.79 -9.51 -4.42
N ALA A 9 12.60 -10.82 -4.67
CA ALA A 9 12.23 -11.77 -3.62
C ALA A 9 13.34 -11.93 -2.57
N ASP A 10 14.61 -11.93 -2.99
CA ASP A 10 15.75 -12.01 -2.08
C ASP A 10 15.87 -10.75 -1.20
N GLN A 11 15.59 -9.57 -1.76
CA GLN A 11 15.56 -8.33 -0.97
C GLN A 11 14.44 -8.34 0.10
N ILE A 12 13.24 -8.81 -0.26
CA ILE A 12 12.15 -8.96 0.72
C ILE A 12 12.57 -9.90 1.85
N ARG A 13 13.20 -11.03 1.52
CA ARG A 13 13.68 -12.00 2.51
C ARG A 13 14.72 -11.37 3.44
N ALA A 14 15.68 -10.62 2.89
CA ALA A 14 16.71 -9.97 3.70
C ALA A 14 16.12 -8.95 4.70
N ASN A 15 15.12 -8.16 4.28
CA ASN A 15 14.46 -7.21 5.17
C ASN A 15 13.65 -7.94 6.26
N GLU A 16 12.94 -9.02 5.92
CA GLU A 16 12.23 -9.84 6.89
C GLU A 16 13.18 -10.46 7.93
N GLU A 17 14.33 -10.96 7.47
CA GLU A 17 15.39 -11.46 8.34
C GLU A 17 15.91 -10.38 9.29
N SER A 18 16.11 -9.14 8.80
CA SER A 18 16.53 -8.01 9.64
C SER A 18 15.49 -7.68 10.72
N PHE A 19 14.21 -7.57 10.36
CA PHE A 19 13.16 -7.35 11.35
C PHE A 19 13.10 -8.49 12.38
N GLN A 20 13.24 -9.74 11.93
CA GLN A 20 13.24 -10.89 12.81
C GLN A 20 14.39 -10.84 13.82
N THR A 21 15.61 -10.45 13.43
CA THR A 21 16.74 -10.34 14.35
C THR A 21 16.55 -9.20 15.36
N ILE A 22 16.05 -8.06 14.91
CA ILE A 22 15.73 -6.91 15.78
C ILE A 22 14.69 -7.30 16.82
N PHE A 23 13.55 -7.88 16.42
CA PHE A 23 12.50 -8.27 17.35
C PHE A 23 12.92 -9.40 18.28
N THR A 24 13.77 -10.33 17.82
CA THR A 24 14.33 -11.38 18.68
C THR A 24 15.18 -10.78 19.81
N ALA A 25 16.02 -9.78 19.50
CA ALA A 25 16.80 -9.06 20.50
C ALA A 25 15.90 -8.27 21.46
N LEU A 26 14.89 -7.58 20.92
CA LEU A 26 13.92 -6.82 21.72
C LEU A 26 13.16 -7.71 22.72
N ASP A 27 12.65 -8.85 22.27
CA ASP A 27 11.92 -9.82 23.10
C ASP A 27 12.81 -10.45 24.18
N ALA A 28 14.09 -10.65 23.89
CA ALA A 28 15.08 -11.13 24.84
C ALA A 28 15.56 -10.05 25.83
N GLY A 29 15.25 -8.77 25.57
CA GLY A 29 15.81 -7.64 26.31
C GLY A 29 17.32 -7.48 26.09
N GLU A 30 17.81 -7.91 24.93
CA GLU A 30 19.21 -7.87 24.52
C GLU A 30 19.46 -6.76 23.49
N SER A 31 20.73 -6.39 23.29
CA SER A 31 21.11 -5.44 22.24
C SER A 31 21.08 -6.08 20.84
N HIS A 32 20.66 -5.33 19.82
CA HIS A 32 20.81 -5.71 18.42
C HIS A 32 22.08 -5.05 17.85
N GLU A 33 23.07 -5.85 17.41
CA GLU A 33 24.34 -5.35 16.85
C GLU A 33 25.09 -4.32 17.73
N GLY A 34 24.94 -4.41 19.05
CA GLY A 34 25.57 -3.49 20.01
C GLY A 34 24.82 -2.17 20.21
N GLN A 35 23.61 -2.06 19.69
CA GLN A 35 22.70 -0.92 19.86
C GLN A 35 21.40 -1.37 20.55
N ASP A 36 20.59 -0.38 20.96
CA ASP A 36 19.23 -0.63 21.41
C ASP A 36 18.39 -1.13 20.23
N PRO A 37 17.65 -2.25 20.34
CA PRO A 37 16.85 -2.78 19.24
C PRO A 37 15.78 -1.81 18.73
N MET A 38 15.27 -0.91 19.58
CA MET A 38 14.29 0.10 19.15
C MET A 38 14.93 1.15 18.25
N ASP A 39 16.17 1.55 18.54
CA ASP A 39 16.94 2.45 17.67
C ASP A 39 17.19 1.78 16.31
N SER A 40 17.60 0.51 16.29
CA SER A 40 17.74 -0.26 15.03
C SER A 40 16.43 -0.30 14.24
N LEU A 41 15.30 -0.55 14.92
CA LEU A 41 13.98 -0.58 14.26
C LEU A 41 13.59 0.77 13.64
N HIS A 42 13.96 1.88 14.28
CA HIS A 42 13.69 3.22 13.77
C HIS A 42 14.53 3.58 12.53
N GLU A 43 15.72 2.97 12.38
CA GLU A 43 16.63 3.23 11.25
C GLU A 43 16.38 2.32 10.04
N GLU A 44 15.76 1.15 10.23
CA GLU A 44 15.44 0.20 9.14
C GLU A 44 14.62 0.81 7.98
N PRO A 45 13.46 1.47 8.21
CA PRO A 45 12.66 2.00 7.13
C PRO A 45 13.27 3.28 6.55
N LEU A 46 13.41 3.33 5.21
CA LEU A 46 13.78 4.56 4.51
C LEU A 46 12.66 5.61 4.50
N GLU A 47 11.40 5.15 4.49
CA GLU A 47 10.21 6.00 4.50
C GLU A 47 9.07 5.24 5.17
N VAL A 48 8.34 5.92 6.05
CA VAL A 48 7.07 5.44 6.60
C VAL A 48 5.98 6.43 6.20
N ALA A 49 5.13 6.03 5.26
CA ALA A 49 4.04 6.85 4.77
C ALA A 49 2.68 6.24 5.14
N LEU A 50 1.79 7.05 5.72
CA LEU A 50 0.39 6.68 5.88
C LEU A 50 -0.36 7.04 4.61
N GLN A 51 -0.90 6.05 3.91
CA GLN A 51 -1.77 6.27 2.75
C GLN A 51 -3.22 6.06 3.16
N ARG A 52 -4.09 7.00 2.80
CA ARG A 52 -5.54 6.83 2.94
C ARG A 52 -6.08 6.24 1.65
N GLN A 53 -7.19 5.52 1.74
CA GLN A 53 -7.85 4.93 0.58
C GLN A 53 -9.34 5.26 0.60
N VAL A 54 -9.88 5.56 -0.57
CA VAL A 54 -11.32 5.63 -0.83
C VAL A 54 -11.69 4.56 -1.85
N THR A 55 -12.72 3.77 -1.53
CA THR A 55 -13.28 2.76 -2.44
C THR A 55 -14.70 3.18 -2.82
N ILE A 56 -14.95 3.34 -4.12
CA ILE A 56 -16.23 3.76 -4.68
C ILE A 56 -16.83 2.55 -5.40
N VAL A 57 -17.78 1.88 -4.75
CA VAL A 57 -18.46 0.70 -5.30
C VAL A 57 -19.62 1.16 -6.19
N LEU A 58 -19.63 0.72 -7.44
CA LEU A 58 -20.60 1.16 -8.46
C LEU A 58 -21.62 0.07 -8.79
N THR A 59 -21.19 -1.18 -8.84
CA THR A 59 -22.09 -2.32 -9.09
C THR A 59 -21.78 -3.48 -8.17
N THR A 60 -22.84 -4.09 -7.63
CA THR A 60 -22.81 -5.34 -6.88
C THR A 60 -23.87 -6.30 -7.45
N GLY A 61 -23.71 -7.61 -7.27
CA GLY A 61 -24.69 -8.61 -7.76
C GLY A 61 -24.53 -9.04 -9.23
N GLY A 62 -23.40 -8.72 -9.83
CA GLY A 62 -22.94 -9.10 -11.17
C GLY A 62 -21.41 -9.01 -11.15
N PRO A 63 -20.71 -8.60 -12.25
CA PRO A 63 -19.35 -8.13 -12.05
C PRO A 63 -19.37 -7.04 -10.97
N HIS A 64 -18.65 -7.29 -9.87
CA HIS A 64 -18.42 -6.28 -8.86
C HIS A 64 -17.47 -5.26 -9.47
N VAL A 65 -17.87 -4.00 -9.53
CA VAL A 65 -17.03 -2.93 -10.09
C VAL A 65 -16.88 -1.84 -9.05
N GLU A 66 -15.64 -1.50 -8.76
CA GLU A 66 -15.27 -0.42 -7.88
C GLU A 66 -14.12 0.41 -8.44
N ILE A 67 -13.99 1.63 -7.94
CA ILE A 67 -12.78 2.44 -8.08
C ILE A 67 -12.05 2.42 -6.74
N VAL A 68 -10.75 2.17 -6.77
CA VAL A 68 -9.88 2.30 -5.61
C VAL A 68 -8.96 3.50 -5.84
N ALA A 69 -9.03 4.48 -4.94
CA ALA A 69 -8.22 5.70 -4.99
C ALA A 69 -7.35 5.79 -3.72
N ALA A 70 -6.04 5.84 -3.91
CA ALA A 70 -5.08 6.15 -2.87
C ALA A 70 -4.92 7.66 -2.74
N LEU A 71 -4.89 8.14 -1.50
CA LEU A 71 -4.76 9.55 -1.15
C LEU A 71 -3.49 9.79 -0.35
N ASP A 72 -2.90 10.98 -0.53
CA ASP A 72 -1.84 11.49 0.34
C ASP A 72 -2.38 11.95 1.72
N ALA A 73 -1.49 12.49 2.55
CA ALA A 73 -1.83 12.98 3.89
C ALA A 73 -2.77 14.19 3.85
N GLU A 74 -2.70 14.99 2.79
CA GLU A 74 -3.53 16.15 2.52
C GLU A 74 -4.89 15.80 1.92
N GLY A 75 -5.09 14.55 1.50
CA GLY A 75 -6.34 14.05 0.92
C GLY A 75 -6.41 14.13 -0.61
N ASN A 76 -5.32 14.48 -1.30
CA ASN A 76 -5.27 14.49 -2.75
C ASN A 76 -5.10 13.07 -3.29
N THR A 77 -5.75 12.78 -4.42
CA THR A 77 -5.64 11.46 -5.07
C THR A 77 -4.29 11.30 -5.78
N THR A 78 -3.48 10.35 -5.31
CA THR A 78 -2.14 10.04 -5.85
C THR A 78 -2.17 8.91 -6.87
N ARG A 79 -3.08 7.95 -6.72
CA ARG A 79 -3.31 6.86 -7.67
C ARG A 79 -4.76 6.44 -7.66
N ALA A 80 -5.29 6.10 -8.83
CA ALA A 80 -6.61 5.51 -8.95
C ALA A 80 -6.65 4.39 -9.99
N SER A 81 -7.47 3.38 -9.72
CA SER A 81 -7.71 2.27 -10.64
C SER A 81 -9.15 1.79 -10.57
N TRP A 82 -9.65 1.33 -11.71
CA TRP A 82 -10.81 0.47 -11.83
C TRP A 82 -10.46 -0.94 -11.37
N HIS A 83 -11.34 -1.55 -10.60
CA HIS A 83 -11.27 -2.94 -10.17
C HIS A 83 -12.58 -3.62 -10.52
N SER A 84 -12.50 -4.74 -11.26
CA SER A 84 -13.67 -5.55 -11.60
C SER A 84 -13.43 -7.01 -11.24
N TYR A 85 -14.40 -7.64 -10.57
CA TYR A 85 -14.33 -9.03 -10.12
C TYR A 85 -15.56 -9.81 -10.56
N TRP A 86 -15.36 -10.98 -11.17
CA TRP A 86 -16.44 -11.90 -11.49
C TRP A 86 -15.93 -13.31 -11.70
N GLY A 87 -16.58 -14.31 -11.10
CA GLY A 87 -16.27 -15.72 -11.39
C GLY A 87 -14.82 -16.15 -11.13
N GLY A 88 -14.10 -15.47 -10.23
CA GLY A 88 -12.68 -15.71 -9.95
C GLY A 88 -11.71 -14.92 -10.83
N GLU A 89 -12.20 -14.20 -11.84
CA GLU A 89 -11.39 -13.29 -12.65
C GLU A 89 -11.32 -11.90 -12.02
N THR A 90 -10.20 -11.22 -12.22
CA THR A 90 -9.96 -9.85 -11.77
C THR A 90 -9.37 -9.02 -12.90
N VAL A 91 -9.90 -7.82 -13.10
CA VAL A 91 -9.36 -6.83 -14.03
C VAL A 91 -9.04 -5.55 -13.25
N GLU A 92 -7.80 -5.08 -13.36
CA GLU A 92 -7.36 -3.77 -12.85
C GLU A 92 -7.01 -2.87 -14.04
N LYS A 93 -7.49 -1.62 -14.03
CA LYS A 93 -7.11 -0.60 -15.02
C LYS A 93 -6.85 0.74 -14.33
N VAL A 94 -5.64 1.28 -14.48
CA VAL A 94 -5.28 2.62 -14.00
C VAL A 94 -6.18 3.69 -14.65
N ILE A 95 -6.55 4.70 -13.85
CA ILE A 95 -7.34 5.86 -14.28
C ILE A 95 -6.39 7.06 -14.42
N GLY A 96 -6.34 7.64 -15.62
CA GLY A 96 -5.63 8.89 -15.87
C GLY A 96 -6.35 10.11 -15.28
N SER A 97 -5.60 11.15 -14.91
CA SER A 97 -6.16 12.40 -14.34
C SER A 97 -7.00 13.21 -15.33
N ASP A 98 -6.89 12.92 -16.62
CA ASP A 98 -7.68 13.49 -17.71
C ASP A 98 -9.00 12.73 -17.95
N GLU A 99 -9.21 11.56 -17.32
CA GLU A 99 -10.42 10.76 -17.48
C GLU A 99 -11.58 11.33 -16.63
N ALA A 100 -12.81 11.22 -17.14
CA ALA A 100 -14.01 11.63 -16.42
C ALA A 100 -14.18 10.90 -15.07
N ALA A 101 -13.65 9.68 -14.97
CA ALA A 101 -13.63 8.90 -13.75
C ALA A 101 -12.82 9.59 -12.64
N TYR A 102 -11.69 10.23 -12.99
CA TYR A 102 -10.87 10.96 -12.02
C TYR A 102 -11.65 12.12 -11.39
N ARG A 103 -12.40 12.88 -12.20
CA ARG A 103 -13.29 13.95 -11.69
C ARG A 103 -14.38 13.43 -10.75
N ALA A 104 -14.89 12.22 -10.99
CA ALA A 104 -15.85 11.59 -10.09
C ALA A 104 -15.18 11.22 -8.75
N ILE A 105 -13.94 10.71 -8.80
CA ILE A 105 -13.15 10.41 -7.59
C ILE A 105 -12.98 11.67 -6.76
N GLU A 106 -12.54 12.78 -7.35
CA GLU A 106 -12.36 14.04 -6.62
C GLU A 106 -13.63 14.46 -5.88
N TYR A 107 -14.79 14.40 -6.55
CA TYR A 107 -16.08 14.71 -5.94
C TYR A 107 -16.41 13.82 -4.74
N PHE A 108 -16.24 12.50 -4.87
CA PHE A 108 -16.55 11.57 -3.77
C PHE A 108 -15.52 11.66 -2.62
N VAL A 109 -14.25 11.87 -2.93
CA VAL A 109 -13.18 12.05 -1.94
C VAL A 109 -13.45 13.30 -1.10
N GLU A 110 -13.79 14.43 -1.74
CA GLU A 110 -14.19 15.66 -1.03
C GLU A 110 -15.37 15.39 -0.09
N GLY A 111 -16.40 14.69 -0.56
CA GLY A 111 -17.56 14.35 0.25
C GLY A 111 -17.26 13.48 1.48
N VAL A 112 -16.29 12.58 1.39
CA VAL A 112 -15.88 11.71 2.50
C VAL A 112 -14.97 12.42 3.49
N LEU A 113 -14.09 13.30 3.03
CA LEU A 113 -13.16 14.03 3.90
C LEU A 113 -13.83 15.12 4.75
N VAL A 114 -15.00 15.61 4.33
CA VAL A 114 -15.77 16.65 5.02
C VAL A 114 -16.86 16.07 5.95
N ALA A 115 -17.13 14.77 5.88
CA ALA A 115 -18.13 14.07 6.70
C ALA A 115 -17.58 13.63 8.06
#